data_AF-A0A831W0V2-F1
#
_entry.id   AF-A0A831W0V2-F1
#
_cell.length_a   1.000
_cell.length_b   1.000
_cell.length_c   1.000
_cell.angle_alpha   90.00
_cell.angle_beta   90.00
_cell.angle_gamma   90.00
#
_symmetry.space_group_name_H-M   'P 1'
#
loop_
_entity.id
_entity.type
_entity.pdbx_description
1 polymer ?
#
loop_
_entity_poly.entity_id
_entity_poly.type
_entity_poly.pdbx_seq_one_letter_code
_entity_poly.pdbx_strand_id
1 'polypeptide(L)'
;MKGRDRTVAEVLVAVAERAGCELYLTLFTIEESGWAECVGWNDFEIGEVMDWLAELHTWCSPDSHKLDFGPLPFEKERLCPPQVWNRIERQEPDFMEATGNEGASFERFYRGATLVLWPRGRTPEVLAGAPLDFALAYLETRLRDWGAAGRPEAERSALVSLFTAVIERWPELLARHSNQDRPLERMARLLKQLADPEVVAGFLERLAECGYRS
;
A
#
# COMPACT_ATOMS: atom_id res chain seq x y z
N MET A 1 -5.77 20.82 -17.73
CA MET A 1 -6.37 19.62 -18.36
C MET A 1 -7.78 19.97 -18.83
N LYS A 2 -8.12 19.74 -20.10
CA LYS A 2 -9.29 20.32 -20.79
C LYS A 2 -10.46 19.32 -20.83
N GLY A 3 -11.58 19.63 -20.16
CA GLY A 3 -12.94 19.15 -20.41
C GLY A 3 -13.21 17.64 -20.33
N ARG A 4 -12.65 16.85 -21.26
CA ARG A 4 -12.92 15.42 -21.42
C ARG A 4 -12.39 14.59 -20.25
N ASP A 5 -11.18 14.91 -19.76
CA ASP A 5 -10.58 14.22 -18.61
C ASP A 5 -11.39 14.43 -17.33
N ARG A 6 -12.00 15.62 -17.19
CA ARG A 6 -12.86 15.96 -16.06
C ARG A 6 -14.14 15.14 -16.06
N THR A 7 -14.81 15.02 -17.20
CA THR A 7 -16.04 14.21 -17.31
C THR A 7 -15.79 12.73 -17.00
N VAL A 8 -14.66 12.18 -17.45
CA VAL A 8 -14.28 10.80 -17.13
C VAL A 8 -14.02 10.65 -15.62
N ALA A 9 -13.30 11.59 -15.01
CA ALA A 9 -13.04 11.57 -13.56
C ALA A 9 -14.34 11.66 -12.74
N GLU A 10 -15.26 12.57 -13.09
CA GLU A 10 -16.56 12.73 -12.42
C GLU A 10 -17.40 11.44 -12.51
N VAL A 11 -17.40 10.78 -13.67
CA VAL A 11 -18.08 9.48 -13.85
C VAL A 11 -17.43 8.39 -12.99
N LEU A 12 -16.10 8.30 -12.95
CA LEU A 12 -15.40 7.30 -12.15
C LEU A 12 -15.64 7.48 -10.65
N VAL A 13 -15.65 8.72 -10.16
CA VAL A 13 -16.01 9.03 -8.76
C VAL A 13 -17.44 8.56 -8.47
N ALA A 14 -18.40 8.92 -9.32
CA ALA A 14 -19.79 8.51 -9.12
C ALA A 14 -19.99 6.99 -9.18
N VAL A 15 -19.25 6.29 -10.04
CA VAL A 15 -19.29 4.82 -10.14
C VAL A 15 -18.65 4.17 -8.91
N ALA A 16 -17.50 4.68 -8.45
CA ALA A 16 -16.85 4.18 -7.23
C ALA A 16 -17.76 4.32 -6.01
N GLU A 17 -18.41 5.47 -5.85
CA GLU A 17 -19.38 5.71 -4.77
C GLU A 17 -20.53 4.70 -4.80
N ARG A 18 -21.12 4.46 -5.98
CA ARG A 18 -22.22 3.48 -6.14
C ARG A 18 -21.77 2.04 -5.91
N ALA A 19 -20.50 1.73 -6.14
CA ALA A 19 -19.91 0.43 -5.86
C ALA A 19 -19.50 0.26 -4.38
N GLY A 20 -19.64 1.31 -3.56
CA GLY A 20 -19.16 1.29 -2.17
C GLY A 20 -17.63 1.29 -2.08
N CYS A 21 -16.96 1.86 -3.08
CA CYS A 21 -15.52 2.01 -3.13
C CYS A 21 -15.11 3.46 -2.90
N GLU A 22 -13.98 3.64 -2.24
CA GLU A 22 -13.23 4.89 -2.30
C GLU A 22 -12.31 4.85 -3.52
N LEU A 23 -12.06 6.01 -4.10
CA LEU A 23 -11.19 6.17 -5.25
C LEU A 23 -9.96 6.96 -4.84
N TYR A 24 -8.78 6.44 -5.14
CA TYR A 24 -7.51 7.15 -4.96
C TYR A 24 -6.76 7.25 -6.27
N LEU A 25 -6.05 8.36 -6.46
CA LEU A 25 -4.98 8.46 -7.44
C LEU A 25 -3.66 8.20 -6.72
N THR A 26 -2.81 7.35 -7.28
CA THR A 26 -1.53 6.99 -6.70
C THR A 26 -0.46 6.86 -7.78
N LEU A 27 0.80 7.01 -7.39
CA LEU A 27 1.92 6.61 -8.21
C LEU A 27 2.30 5.17 -7.86
N PHE A 28 2.92 4.48 -8.80
CA PHE A 28 3.50 3.18 -8.52
C PHE A 28 4.89 3.07 -9.12
N THR A 29 5.72 2.29 -8.45
CA THR A 29 7.04 1.87 -8.90
C THR A 29 7.08 0.35 -8.98
N ILE A 30 7.85 -0.15 -9.94
CA ILE A 30 8.17 -1.56 -10.11
C ILE A 30 9.66 -1.64 -10.35
N GLU A 31 10.34 -2.45 -9.56
CA GLU A 31 11.77 -2.74 -9.67
C GLU A 31 11.94 -4.23 -9.87
N GLU A 32 12.70 -4.61 -10.88
CA GLU A 32 12.98 -6.00 -11.23
C GLU A 32 14.49 -6.17 -11.43
N SER A 33 15.04 -7.25 -10.91
CA SER A 33 16.44 -7.61 -11.18
C SER A 33 16.59 -9.12 -11.30
N GLY A 34 17.65 -9.53 -11.99
CA GLY A 34 17.92 -10.96 -12.18
C GLY A 34 19.06 -11.24 -13.15
N TRP A 35 19.04 -12.45 -13.71
CA TRP A 35 20.06 -12.91 -14.62
C TRP A 35 19.75 -12.54 -16.07
N ALA A 36 20.80 -12.21 -16.81
CA ALA A 36 20.76 -11.95 -18.24
C ALA A 36 21.50 -13.04 -19.00
N GLU A 37 20.95 -13.43 -20.15
CA GLU A 37 21.54 -14.40 -21.06
C GLU A 37 22.25 -13.68 -22.21
N CYS A 38 23.46 -14.12 -22.52
CA CYS A 38 24.20 -13.64 -23.68
C CYS A 38 23.70 -14.39 -24.93
N VAL A 39 23.00 -13.68 -25.81
CA VAL A 39 22.41 -14.24 -27.04
C VAL A 39 23.21 -13.88 -28.30
N GLY A 40 24.25 -13.06 -28.18
CA GLY A 40 25.08 -12.60 -29.28
C GLY A 40 26.38 -11.94 -28.84
N TRP A 41 27.06 -11.27 -29.78
CA TRP A 41 28.29 -10.52 -29.47
C TRP A 41 27.89 -9.18 -28.83
N ASN A 42 27.90 -9.13 -27.49
CA ASN A 42 27.41 -8.02 -26.66
C ASN A 42 25.88 -7.81 -26.70
N ASP A 43 25.11 -8.82 -27.10
CA ASP A 43 23.65 -8.79 -27.03
C ASP A 43 23.18 -9.61 -25.83
N PHE A 44 22.38 -8.98 -24.96
CA PHE A 44 21.83 -9.60 -23.75
C PHE A 44 20.30 -9.62 -23.81
N GLU A 45 19.71 -10.68 -23.28
CA GLU A 45 18.28 -10.80 -23.03
C GLU A 45 18.02 -11.12 -21.56
N ILE A 46 16.83 -10.76 -21.07
CA ILE A 46 16.40 -11.14 -19.71
C ILE A 46 16.22 -12.65 -19.67
N GLY A 47 16.96 -13.32 -18.78
CA GLY A 47 16.81 -14.75 -18.51
C GLY A 47 15.77 -14.99 -17.42
N GLU A 48 16.20 -14.90 -16.16
CA GLU A 48 15.35 -15.14 -14.99
C GLU A 48 15.25 -13.89 -14.12
N VAL A 49 14.02 -13.51 -13.75
CA VAL A 49 13.75 -12.46 -12.76
C VAL A 49 13.90 -13.07 -11.37
N MET A 50 14.86 -12.58 -10.59
CA MET A 50 15.17 -13.06 -9.24
C MET A 50 14.43 -12.26 -8.18
N ASP A 51 14.48 -10.93 -8.27
CA ASP A 51 13.82 -10.03 -7.34
C ASP A 51 12.78 -9.18 -8.07
N TRP A 52 11.65 -8.99 -7.37
CA TRP A 52 10.54 -8.17 -7.85
C TRP A 52 9.94 -7.39 -6.69
N LEU A 53 9.93 -6.07 -6.81
CA LEU A 53 9.32 -5.16 -5.86
C LEU A 53 8.35 -4.25 -6.59
N ALA A 54 7.11 -4.17 -6.12
CA ALA A 54 6.15 -3.21 -6.62
C ALA A 54 5.34 -2.58 -5.49
N GLU A 55 5.22 -1.26 -5.53
CA GLU A 55 4.54 -0.50 -4.48
C GLU A 55 3.71 0.67 -5.04
N LEU A 56 2.62 0.95 -4.36
CA LEU A 56 1.77 2.13 -4.54
C LEU A 56 2.20 3.19 -3.53
N HIS A 57 2.41 4.42 -3.97
CA HIS A 57 2.88 5.52 -3.12
C HIS A 57 2.37 6.87 -3.62
N THR A 58 2.51 7.94 -2.82
CA THR A 58 2.03 9.29 -3.20
C THR A 58 0.52 9.29 -3.50
N TRP A 59 -0.26 9.05 -2.45
CA TRP A 59 -1.71 8.92 -2.51
C TRP A 59 -2.40 10.29 -2.57
N CYS A 60 -3.45 10.37 -3.37
CA CYS A 60 -4.31 11.54 -3.51
C CYS A 60 -5.78 11.14 -3.51
N SER A 61 -6.62 11.88 -2.78
CA SER A 61 -8.07 11.77 -2.88
C SER A 61 -8.59 12.34 -4.21
N PRO A 62 -9.85 12.07 -4.59
CA PRO A 62 -10.45 12.64 -5.79
C PRO A 62 -10.49 14.18 -5.78
N ASP A 63 -10.56 14.76 -4.58
CA ASP A 63 -10.53 16.21 -4.35
C ASP A 63 -9.10 16.78 -4.34
N SER A 64 -8.11 16.00 -4.78
CA SER A 64 -6.69 16.37 -4.86
C SER A 64 -6.01 16.62 -3.51
N HIS A 65 -6.57 16.11 -2.41
CA HIS A 65 -5.88 16.13 -1.11
C HIS A 65 -4.84 15.02 -1.07
N LYS A 66 -3.58 15.39 -0.78
CA LYS A 66 -2.49 14.44 -0.58
C LYS A 66 -2.73 13.67 0.72
N LEU A 67 -2.62 12.35 0.64
CA LEU A 67 -2.75 11.42 1.75
C LEU A 67 -1.39 10.80 2.05
N ASP A 68 -1.04 10.76 3.33
CA ASP A 68 0.27 10.30 3.79
C ASP A 68 0.20 8.86 4.28
N PHE A 69 -0.35 7.96 3.46
CA PHE A 69 -0.47 6.54 3.82
C PHE A 69 0.86 5.77 3.76
N GLY A 70 1.92 6.37 3.18
CA GLY A 70 3.15 5.64 2.90
C GLY A 70 3.01 4.62 1.75
N PRO A 71 4.03 3.79 1.53
CA PRO A 71 4.02 2.79 0.48
C PRO A 71 3.11 1.59 0.82
N LEU A 72 2.47 1.04 -0.20
CA LEU A 72 1.70 -0.21 -0.12
C LEU A 72 2.19 -1.18 -1.19
N PRO A 73 2.84 -2.30 -0.82
CA PRO A 73 3.24 -3.30 -1.79
C PRO A 73 2.01 -3.94 -2.45
N PHE A 74 2.14 -4.34 -3.71
CA PHE A 74 1.10 -5.04 -4.45
C PHE A 74 1.68 -6.14 -5.32
N GLU A 75 0.84 -7.10 -5.71
CA GLU A 75 1.21 -8.22 -6.58
C GLU A 75 0.84 -7.94 -8.04
N LYS A 76 1.52 -8.61 -8.99
CA LYS A 76 1.32 -8.45 -10.43
C LYS A 76 -0.16 -8.57 -10.86
N GLU A 77 -0.92 -9.46 -10.22
CA GLU A 77 -2.32 -9.75 -10.55
C GLU A 77 -3.27 -8.60 -10.17
N ARG A 78 -2.80 -7.62 -9.40
CA ARG A 78 -3.59 -6.48 -8.92
C ARG A 78 -3.66 -5.32 -9.91
N LEU A 79 -2.81 -5.28 -10.95
CA LEU A 79 -2.89 -4.24 -11.99
C LEU A 79 -4.01 -4.53 -12.98
N CYS A 80 -4.87 -3.52 -13.18
CA CYS A 80 -5.94 -3.53 -14.17
C CYS A 80 -5.85 -2.29 -15.07
N PRO A 81 -6.05 -2.43 -16.39
CA PRO A 81 -6.26 -3.68 -17.11
C PRO A 81 -4.92 -4.42 -17.34
N PRO A 82 -4.93 -5.75 -17.54
CA PRO A 82 -3.69 -6.55 -17.60
C PRO A 82 -2.75 -6.13 -18.73
N GLN A 83 -3.24 -5.44 -19.77
CA GLN A 83 -2.43 -4.93 -20.87
C GLN A 83 -1.46 -3.81 -20.44
N VAL A 84 -1.56 -3.29 -19.22
CA VAL A 84 -0.54 -2.38 -18.64
C VAL A 84 0.82 -3.07 -18.58
N TRP A 85 0.86 -4.40 -18.39
CA TRP A 85 2.09 -5.20 -18.38
C TRP A 85 2.88 -5.06 -19.69
N ASN A 86 2.19 -5.04 -20.83
CA ASN A 86 2.84 -4.84 -22.13
C ASN A 86 3.58 -3.51 -22.24
N ARG A 87 3.25 -2.50 -21.42
CA ARG A 87 3.98 -1.22 -21.39
C ARG A 87 5.19 -1.29 -20.48
N ILE A 88 5.08 -2.04 -19.38
CA ILE A 88 6.15 -2.24 -18.40
C ILE A 88 7.25 -3.10 -19.04
N GLU A 89 6.89 -4.22 -19.68
CA GLU A 89 7.82 -5.16 -20.32
C GLU A 89 8.55 -4.56 -21.55
N ARG A 90 8.04 -3.44 -22.10
CA ARG A 90 8.70 -2.70 -23.19
C ARG A 90 9.81 -1.77 -22.71
N GLN A 91 9.97 -1.57 -21.40
CA GLN A 91 11.11 -0.81 -20.91
C GLN A 91 12.40 -1.59 -21.15
N GLU A 92 13.38 -0.90 -21.75
CA GLU A 92 14.72 -1.44 -21.95
C GLU A 92 15.36 -1.64 -20.57
N PRO A 93 15.80 -2.86 -20.24
CA PRO A 93 16.53 -3.13 -19.01
C PRO A 93 17.98 -2.64 -19.12
N ASP A 94 18.57 -2.31 -17.98
CA ASP A 94 20.00 -2.03 -17.86
C ASP A 94 20.74 -3.36 -17.64
N PHE A 95 21.56 -3.78 -18.60
CA PHE A 95 22.37 -4.99 -18.50
C PHE A 95 23.75 -4.71 -17.92
N MET A 96 24.21 -5.58 -17.02
CA MET A 96 25.55 -5.56 -16.45
C MET A 96 26.28 -6.87 -16.74
N GLU A 97 27.36 -6.77 -17.51
CA GLU A 97 28.28 -7.89 -17.72
C GLU A 97 29.19 -8.05 -16.51
N ALA A 98 29.25 -9.25 -15.92
CA ALA A 98 30.17 -9.51 -14.83
C ALA A 98 31.61 -9.65 -15.36
N THR A 99 32.57 -9.00 -14.70
CA THR A 99 33.99 -9.23 -14.96
C THR A 99 34.46 -10.52 -14.26
N GLY A 100 34.02 -11.70 -14.73
CA GLY A 100 34.32 -12.99 -14.09
C GLY A 100 33.55 -14.19 -14.66
N ASN A 101 33.43 -15.27 -13.88
CA ASN A 101 32.61 -16.45 -14.23
C ASN A 101 31.14 -16.31 -13.78
N GLU A 102 30.79 -15.16 -13.19
CA GLU A 102 29.40 -14.85 -12.84
C GLU A 102 28.67 -14.50 -14.15
N GLY A 103 27.42 -14.95 -14.30
CA GLY A 103 26.60 -14.59 -15.47
C GLY A 103 26.35 -13.09 -15.53
N ALA A 104 25.89 -12.58 -16.67
CA ALA A 104 25.42 -11.20 -16.75
C ALA A 104 24.14 -11.03 -15.92
N SER A 105 23.91 -9.84 -15.39
CA SER A 105 22.68 -9.48 -14.67
C SER A 105 21.94 -8.36 -15.38
N PHE A 106 20.70 -8.13 -14.99
CA PHE A 106 19.93 -6.97 -15.44
C PHE A 106 19.19 -6.31 -14.27
N GLU A 107 18.90 -5.03 -14.44
CA GLU A 107 17.96 -4.26 -13.63
C GLU A 107 16.93 -3.58 -14.54
N ARG A 108 15.68 -3.49 -14.10
CA ARG A 108 14.61 -2.77 -14.79
C ARG A 108 13.76 -2.00 -13.81
N PHE A 109 13.59 -0.71 -14.09
CA PHE A 109 12.77 0.19 -13.29
C PHE A 109 11.61 0.76 -14.11
N TYR A 110 10.40 0.69 -13.57
CA TYR A 110 9.21 1.29 -14.16
C TYR A 110 8.48 2.16 -13.15
N ARG A 111 7.96 3.31 -13.60
CA ARG A 111 7.12 4.20 -12.79
C ARG A 111 5.90 4.66 -13.56
N GLY A 112 4.76 4.69 -12.89
CA GLY A 112 3.49 5.14 -13.47
C GLY A 112 2.56 5.80 -12.47
N ALA A 113 1.37 6.18 -12.96
CA ALA A 113 0.24 6.60 -12.16
C ALA A 113 -0.92 5.64 -12.38
N THR A 114 -1.68 5.34 -11.33
CA THR A 114 -2.84 4.46 -11.39
C THR A 114 -3.97 4.94 -10.49
N LEU A 115 -5.19 4.46 -10.77
CA LEU A 115 -6.34 4.64 -9.90
C LEU A 115 -6.53 3.39 -9.05
N VAL A 116 -6.74 3.58 -7.75
CA VAL A 116 -7.03 2.50 -6.80
C VAL A 116 -8.49 2.58 -6.40
N LEU A 117 -9.23 1.51 -6.69
CA LEU A 117 -10.59 1.30 -6.20
C LEU A 117 -10.50 0.53 -4.88
N TRP A 118 -10.84 1.19 -3.79
CA TRP A 118 -10.70 0.66 -2.45
C TRP A 118 -12.07 0.31 -1.84
N PRO A 119 -12.43 -0.98 -1.73
CA PRO A 119 -13.75 -1.39 -1.25
C PRO A 119 -13.95 -1.06 0.24
N ARG A 120 -14.88 -0.15 0.57
CA ARG A 120 -15.12 0.29 1.97
C ARG A 120 -15.43 -0.85 2.90
N GLY A 121 -16.24 -1.80 2.44
CA GLY A 121 -16.65 -2.97 3.23
C GLY A 121 -15.53 -3.98 3.51
N ARG A 122 -14.39 -3.88 2.80
CA ARG A 122 -13.23 -4.78 2.99
C ARG A 122 -11.99 -4.06 3.49
N THR A 123 -12.07 -2.76 3.77
CA THR A 123 -10.96 -1.99 4.33
C THR A 123 -10.32 -2.67 5.55
N PRO A 124 -11.07 -3.24 6.52
CA PRO A 124 -10.44 -3.94 7.64
C PRO A 124 -9.51 -5.07 7.20
N GLU A 125 -9.93 -5.88 6.23
CA GLU A 125 -9.14 -7.00 5.67
C GLU A 125 -7.89 -6.50 4.95
N VAL A 126 -8.00 -5.38 4.23
CA VAL A 126 -6.85 -4.81 3.52
C VAL A 126 -5.82 -4.28 4.51
N LEU A 127 -6.24 -3.58 5.56
CA LEU A 127 -5.31 -3.08 6.60
C LEU A 127 -4.66 -4.22 7.39
N ALA A 128 -5.40 -5.29 7.66
CA ALA A 128 -4.89 -6.51 8.29
C ALA A 128 -3.76 -7.19 7.50
N GLY A 129 -3.71 -7.00 6.18
CA GLY A 129 -2.65 -7.52 5.30
C GLY A 129 -1.58 -6.50 4.89
N ALA A 130 -1.80 -5.21 5.16
CA ALA A 130 -0.90 -4.13 4.76
C ALA A 130 0.35 -4.04 5.67
N PRO A 131 1.42 -3.34 5.23
CA PRO A 131 2.49 -2.93 6.13
C PRO A 131 1.95 -2.16 7.34
N LEU A 132 2.59 -2.33 8.49
CA LEU A 132 2.14 -1.72 9.74
C LEU A 132 2.09 -0.19 9.65
N ASP A 133 3.09 0.44 9.02
CA ASP A 133 3.13 1.89 8.87
C ASP A 133 1.99 2.42 8.02
N PHE A 134 1.62 1.68 6.97
CA PHE A 134 0.46 2.01 6.14
C PHE A 134 -0.83 1.94 6.95
N ALA A 135 -1.02 0.85 7.70
CA ALA A 135 -2.20 0.67 8.54
C ALA A 135 -2.33 1.80 9.59
N LEU A 136 -1.23 2.14 10.28
CA LEU A 136 -1.22 3.21 11.27
C LEU A 136 -1.49 4.59 10.64
N ALA A 137 -0.91 4.88 9.48
CA ALA A 137 -1.13 6.13 8.76
C ALA A 137 -2.57 6.28 8.25
N TYR A 138 -3.17 5.17 7.80
CA TYR A 138 -4.57 5.15 7.41
C TYR A 138 -5.50 5.42 8.60
N LEU A 139 -5.30 4.72 9.73
CA LEU A 139 -6.08 4.93 10.96
C LEU A 139 -5.95 6.37 11.48
N GLU A 140 -4.75 6.94 11.43
CA GLU A 140 -4.49 8.33 11.82
C GLU A 140 -5.26 9.33 10.96
N THR A 141 -5.30 9.12 9.65
CA THR A 141 -6.07 9.98 8.74
C THR A 141 -7.56 9.88 9.04
N ARG A 142 -8.09 8.67 9.26
CA ARG A 142 -9.51 8.48 9.57
C ARG A 142 -9.92 9.07 10.92
N LEU A 143 -9.08 8.94 11.94
CA LEU A 143 -9.35 9.57 13.23
C LEU A 143 -9.33 11.10 13.13
N ARG A 144 -8.43 11.66 12.32
CA ARG A 144 -8.38 13.10 12.06
C ARG A 144 -9.66 13.59 11.38
N ASP A 145 -10.10 12.90 10.33
CA ASP A 145 -11.31 13.25 9.57
C ASP A 145 -12.57 13.12 10.44
N TRP A 146 -12.68 12.03 11.21
CA TRP A 146 -13.76 11.83 12.19
C TRP A 146 -13.78 12.94 13.25
N GLY A 147 -12.61 13.36 13.74
CA GLY A 147 -12.49 14.48 14.67
C GLY A 147 -12.95 15.80 14.05
N ALA A 148 -12.55 16.09 12.80
CA ALA A 148 -12.95 17.28 12.07
C ALA A 148 -14.46 17.30 11.75
N ALA A 149 -15.07 16.13 11.52
CA ALA A 149 -16.50 15.96 11.29
C ALA A 149 -17.36 16.06 12.57
N GLY A 150 -16.76 16.30 13.75
CA GLY A 150 -17.49 16.43 15.02
C GLY A 150 -17.81 15.08 15.68
N ARG A 151 -17.10 14.01 15.31
CA ARG A 151 -17.18 12.67 15.90
C ARG A 151 -18.55 12.00 15.82
N PRO A 152 -19.13 11.84 14.61
CA PRO A 152 -20.39 11.13 14.47
C PRO A 152 -20.27 9.66 14.89
N GLU A 153 -21.30 9.12 15.56
CA GLU A 153 -21.30 7.75 16.10
C GLU A 153 -21.26 6.67 15.01
N ALA A 154 -21.88 6.92 13.85
CA ALA A 154 -21.88 5.98 12.74
C ALA A 154 -20.45 5.70 12.23
N GLU A 155 -19.61 6.73 12.11
CA GLU A 155 -18.21 6.59 11.71
C GLU A 155 -17.35 6.01 12.83
N ARG A 156 -17.72 6.23 14.10
CA ARG A 156 -17.04 5.60 15.24
C ARG A 156 -17.11 4.07 15.14
N SER A 157 -18.27 3.50 14.81
CA SER A 157 -18.41 2.05 14.63
C SER A 157 -17.50 1.51 13.51
N ALA A 158 -17.39 2.24 12.40
CA ALA A 158 -16.48 1.88 11.31
C ALA A 158 -15.01 1.96 11.75
N LEU A 159 -14.62 3.01 12.48
CA LEU A 159 -13.29 3.13 13.06
C LEU A 159 -12.97 1.96 14.00
N VAL A 160 -13.88 1.62 14.92
CA VAL A 160 -13.72 0.47 15.83
C VAL A 160 -13.42 -0.80 15.03
N SER A 161 -14.18 -1.08 13.96
CA SER A 161 -13.92 -2.24 13.10
C SER A 161 -12.53 -2.23 12.45
N LEU A 162 -12.04 -1.06 12.01
CA LEU A 162 -10.69 -0.92 11.45
C LEU A 162 -9.60 -1.19 12.49
N PHE A 163 -9.75 -0.61 13.69
CA PHE A 163 -8.80 -0.83 14.79
C PHE A 163 -8.75 -2.29 15.19
N THR A 164 -9.90 -2.93 15.37
CA THR A 164 -9.99 -4.34 15.73
C THR A 164 -9.25 -5.23 14.74
N ALA A 165 -9.45 -5.04 13.43
CA ALA A 165 -8.76 -5.85 12.41
C ALA A 165 -7.24 -5.68 12.44
N VAL A 166 -6.74 -4.47 12.69
CA VAL A 166 -5.29 -4.22 12.83
C VAL A 166 -4.75 -4.84 14.12
N ILE A 167 -5.49 -4.74 15.22
CA ILE A 167 -5.10 -5.31 16.52
C ILE A 167 -5.05 -6.84 16.48
N GLU A 168 -6.04 -7.48 15.84
CA GLU A 168 -6.08 -8.94 15.68
C GLU A 168 -4.85 -9.51 14.94
N ARG A 169 -4.26 -8.72 14.05
CA ARG A 169 -3.04 -9.06 13.28
C ARG A 169 -1.77 -8.42 13.84
N TRP A 170 -1.86 -7.75 14.99
CA TRP A 170 -0.78 -6.93 15.52
C TRP A 170 0.54 -7.70 15.69
N PRO A 171 0.58 -8.92 16.26
CA PRO A 171 1.84 -9.66 16.42
C PRO A 171 2.57 -9.87 15.09
N GLU A 172 1.84 -10.22 14.03
CA GLU A 172 2.43 -10.52 12.73
C GLU A 172 2.78 -9.27 11.94
N LEU A 173 2.01 -8.19 12.10
CA LEU A 173 2.35 -6.88 11.55
C LEU A 173 3.62 -6.33 12.18
N LEU A 174 3.76 -6.46 13.50
CA LEU A 174 4.95 -6.02 14.24
C LEU A 174 6.18 -6.85 13.87
N ALA A 175 6.04 -8.17 13.71
CA ALA A 175 7.14 -9.05 13.31
C ALA A 175 7.71 -8.74 11.91
N ARG A 176 6.89 -8.17 11.02
CA ARG A 176 7.29 -7.76 9.65
C ARG A 176 7.81 -6.34 9.57
N HIS A 177 7.61 -5.54 10.61
CA HIS A 177 7.96 -4.13 10.63
C HIS A 177 9.46 -3.93 10.95
N SER A 178 10.11 -3.00 10.27
CA SER A 178 11.52 -2.68 10.51
C SER A 178 11.69 -1.87 11.80
N ASN A 179 12.77 -2.06 12.55
CA ASN A 179 12.96 -1.46 13.88
C ASN A 179 13.17 0.07 13.93
N GLN A 180 12.86 0.81 12.85
CA GLN A 180 13.16 2.25 12.74
C GLN A 180 12.14 3.13 13.46
N ASP A 181 10.87 2.71 13.55
CA ASP A 181 9.79 3.47 14.18
C ASP A 181 9.35 2.90 15.53
N ARG A 182 8.58 3.70 16.30
CA ARG A 182 7.95 3.32 17.57
C ARG A 182 6.44 3.00 17.37
N PRO A 183 6.09 1.86 16.74
CA PRO A 183 4.71 1.55 16.35
C PRO A 183 3.77 1.44 17.57
N LEU A 184 4.27 0.96 18.70
CA LEU A 184 3.51 0.86 19.95
C LEU A 184 3.07 2.24 20.46
N GLU A 185 3.97 3.22 20.48
CA GLU A 185 3.64 4.58 20.93
C GLU A 185 2.62 5.24 19.98
N ARG A 186 2.77 5.00 18.67
CA ARG A 186 1.84 5.49 17.65
C ARG A 186 0.46 4.89 17.84
N MET A 187 0.35 3.55 17.95
CA MET A 187 -0.91 2.87 18.19
C MET A 187 -1.57 3.32 19.50
N ALA A 188 -0.81 3.42 20.61
CA ALA A 188 -1.34 3.89 21.89
C ALA A 188 -1.93 5.31 21.81
N ARG A 189 -1.30 6.21 21.05
CA ARG A 189 -1.84 7.56 20.80
C ARG A 189 -3.16 7.52 20.03
N LEU A 190 -3.26 6.66 19.02
CA LEU A 190 -4.48 6.51 18.22
C LEU A 190 -5.63 5.93 19.06
N LEU A 191 -5.36 4.90 19.86
CA LEU A 191 -6.34 4.30 20.78
C LEU A 191 -6.86 5.32 21.81
N LYS A 192 -5.97 6.16 22.34
CA LYS A 192 -6.36 7.26 23.23
C LYS A 192 -7.34 8.24 22.55
N GLN A 193 -7.18 8.50 21.25
CA GLN A 193 -8.08 9.37 20.50
C GLN A 193 -9.42 8.73 20.20
N LEU A 194 -9.43 7.43 19.86
CA LEU A 194 -10.64 6.65 19.67
C LEU A 194 -11.46 6.53 20.97
N ALA A 195 -10.77 6.43 22.11
CA ALA A 195 -11.35 6.35 23.46
C ALA A 195 -12.35 5.21 23.63
N ASP A 196 -12.11 4.08 22.96
CA ASP A 196 -12.94 2.89 23.04
C ASP A 196 -12.32 1.84 23.99
N PRO A 197 -12.96 1.52 25.13
CA PRO A 197 -12.37 0.65 26.14
C PRO A 197 -12.23 -0.82 25.69
N GLU A 198 -13.13 -1.32 24.84
CA GLU A 198 -13.07 -2.71 24.37
C GLU A 198 -11.90 -2.90 23.40
N VAL A 199 -11.71 -1.94 22.48
CA VAL A 199 -10.58 -1.94 21.55
C VAL A 199 -9.25 -1.82 22.31
N VAL A 200 -9.19 -0.96 23.34
CA VAL A 200 -7.99 -0.83 24.19
C VAL A 200 -7.68 -2.14 24.91
N ALA A 201 -8.69 -2.79 25.50
CA ALA A 201 -8.50 -4.07 26.17
C ALA A 201 -7.97 -5.15 25.21
N GLY A 202 -8.58 -5.27 24.03
CA GLY A 202 -8.13 -6.20 23.00
C GLY A 202 -6.68 -5.94 22.55
N PHE A 203 -6.26 -4.68 22.47
CA PHE A 203 -4.86 -4.36 22.16
C PHE A 203 -3.91 -4.81 23.27
N LEU A 204 -4.25 -4.58 24.54
CA LEU A 204 -3.41 -5.00 25.67
C LEU A 204 -3.26 -6.53 25.75
N GLU A 205 -4.33 -7.27 25.43
CA GLU A 205 -4.28 -8.74 25.33
C GLU A 205 -3.29 -9.18 24.25
N ARG A 206 -3.36 -8.61 23.05
CA ARG A 206 -2.44 -8.92 21.96
C ARG A 206 -1.00 -8.52 22.26
N LEU A 207 -0.77 -7.43 22.97
CA LEU A 207 0.57 -7.05 23.41
C LEU A 207 1.16 -8.04 24.43
N ALA A 208 0.34 -8.60 25.31
CA ALA A 208 0.79 -9.62 26.25
C ALA A 208 1.25 -10.90 25.52
N GLU A 209 0.58 -11.28 24.43
CA GLU A 209 0.95 -12.41 23.57
C GLU A 209 2.30 -12.19 22.84
N CYS A 210 2.60 -10.95 22.43
CA CYS A 210 3.87 -10.63 21.77
C CYS A 210 5.10 -10.79 22.69
N GLY A 211 4.90 -10.91 24.00
CA GLY A 211 5.97 -10.88 25.00
C GLY A 211 6.63 -9.51 25.05
N TYR A 212 6.39 -8.75 26.11
CA TYR A 212 6.99 -7.44 26.31
C TYR A 212 8.52 -7.59 26.49
N ARG A 213 9.28 -7.65 25.39
CA ARG A 213 10.74 -7.48 25.41
C ARG A 213 11.00 -5.98 25.44
N SER A 214 10.98 -5.43 26.66
CA SER A 214 11.53 -4.11 26.99
C SER A 214 13.01 -4.03 26.70
#